data_AF-A0AAP0WT48-F1
#
_entry.id   AF-A0AAP0WT48-F1
#
_cell.length_a   1.000
_cell.length_b   1.000
_cell.length_c   1.000
_cell.angle_alpha   90.00
_cell.angle_beta   90.00
_cell.angle_gamma   90.00
#
_symmetry.space_group_name_H-M   'P 1'
#
loop_
_entity.id
_entity.type
_entity.pdbx_description
1 polymer ?
#
loop_
_entity_poly.entity_id
_entity_poly.type
_entity_poly.pdbx_seq_one_letter_code
_entity_poly.pdbx_strand_id
1 'polypeptide(L)'
;MVLQRMQNQESGSILSVDANLRLKWTSELHQRFVQAVIQLGGADRATPKTLKRVMGIPELTLYHLKSHLQKYRIGKKQESEVCGDDSVDIYEAHYGNGPMIGGHNLQIAHALELQMEVKSKHEEQIEVQRHLQLRIDTQRKYLDSLLKKAH
;
A
#
# COMPACT_ATOMS: atom_id res chain seq x y z
N MET A 1 22.17 37.34 34.06
CA MET A 1 21.73 37.17 32.67
C MET A 1 22.57 36.04 32.05
N VAL A 2 22.04 34.81 32.06
CA VAL A 2 21.64 34.01 30.88
C VAL A 2 22.81 33.39 30.08
N LEU A 3 23.11 32.13 30.46
CA LEU A 3 23.33 30.90 29.67
C LEU A 3 24.40 30.80 28.55
N GLN A 4 25.39 29.94 28.84
CA GLN A 4 25.69 28.67 28.17
C GLN A 4 25.73 28.61 26.63
N ARG A 5 26.92 28.33 26.07
CA ARG A 5 27.05 27.52 24.84
C ARG A 5 28.18 26.51 25.01
N MET A 6 27.81 25.30 25.41
CA MET A 6 28.66 24.11 25.34
C MET A 6 28.52 23.46 23.96
N GLN A 7 29.66 23.01 23.44
CA GLN A 7 29.92 21.85 22.59
C GLN A 7 28.78 21.26 21.75
N ASN A 8 29.00 21.15 20.44
CA ASN A 8 28.52 20.01 19.63
C ASN A 8 29.40 19.92 18.37
N GLN A 9 30.52 19.21 18.44
CA GLN A 9 30.71 17.86 17.87
C GLN A 9 30.41 17.78 16.38
N GLU A 10 31.47 17.55 15.61
CA GLU A 10 31.47 17.14 14.22
C GLU A 10 30.46 16.01 13.98
N SER A 11 29.63 16.19 12.96
CA SER A 11 28.97 15.07 12.29
C SER A 11 29.03 15.37 10.80
N GLY A 12 30.18 14.98 10.21
CA GLY A 12 30.31 14.86 8.77
C GLY A 12 29.21 13.94 8.27
N SER A 13 28.22 14.50 7.60
CA SER A 13 27.18 13.75 6.90
C SER A 13 27.77 13.20 5.60
N ILE A 14 28.64 12.20 5.72
CA ILE A 14 28.88 11.24 4.64
C ILE A 14 27.66 10.32 4.63
N LEU A 15 26.62 10.70 3.91
CA LEU A 15 25.49 9.83 3.57
C LEU A 15 25.36 9.89 2.06
N SER A 16 26.17 9.09 1.39
CA SER A 16 25.83 7.71 0.99
C SER A 16 24.90 7.72 -0.20
N VAL A 17 25.44 7.15 -1.27
CA VAL A 17 24.87 6.91 -2.59
C VAL A 17 23.62 6.04 -2.44
N ASP A 18 22.47 6.60 -2.06
CA ASP A 18 21.22 5.82 -1.97
C ASP A 18 19.96 6.64 -2.28
N ALA A 19 20.12 7.73 -3.05
CA ALA A 19 18.98 8.50 -3.58
C ALA A 19 18.09 7.70 -4.57
N ASN A 20 18.37 6.42 -4.81
CA ASN A 20 17.67 5.56 -5.76
C ASN A 20 17.16 4.23 -5.18
N LEU A 21 17.11 4.05 -3.85
CA LEU A 21 16.36 2.94 -3.28
C LEU A 21 14.87 3.26 -3.32
N ARG A 22 14.11 2.55 -4.17
CA ARG A 22 12.64 2.62 -4.19
C ARG A 22 12.12 2.32 -2.78
N LEU A 23 11.54 3.34 -2.14
CA LEU A 23 10.94 3.18 -0.81
C LEU A 23 9.87 2.08 -0.83
N LYS A 24 10.03 1.09 0.04
CA LYS A 24 9.06 0.02 0.25
C LYS A 24 8.08 0.45 1.34
N TRP A 25 6.80 0.53 1.00
CA TRP A 25 5.73 0.72 1.97
C TRP A 25 5.47 -0.59 2.73
N THR A 26 6.15 -0.76 3.86
CA THR A 26 5.89 -1.87 4.78
C THR A 26 4.58 -1.65 5.54
N SER A 27 3.98 -2.71 6.09
CA SER A 27 2.74 -2.63 6.87
C SER A 27 2.87 -1.68 8.06
N GLU A 28 4.01 -1.68 8.75
CA GLU A 28 4.27 -0.77 9.87
C GLU A 28 4.32 0.70 9.40
N LEU A 29 5.02 0.98 8.30
CA LEU A 29 5.11 2.33 7.74
C LEU A 29 3.75 2.83 7.27
N HIS A 30 2.96 1.95 6.64
CA HIS A 30 1.59 2.24 6.23
C HIS A 30 0.69 2.54 7.44
N GLN A 31 0.78 1.75 8.51
CA GLN A 31 -0.01 1.99 9.73
C GLN A 31 0.27 3.36 10.33
N ARG A 32 1.56 3.77 10.42
CA ARG A 32 1.92 5.12 10.89
C ARG A 32 1.38 6.21 9.97
N PHE A 33 1.39 5.99 8.65
CA PHE A 33 0.79 6.91 7.69
C PHE A 33 -0.72 7.05 7.93
N VAL A 34 -1.46 5.95 8.09
CA VAL A 34 -2.91 5.98 8.32
C VAL A 34 -3.23 6.69 9.63
N GLN A 35 -2.48 6.41 10.70
CA GLN A 35 -2.62 7.12 11.98
C GLN A 35 -2.38 8.63 11.83
N ALA A 36 -1.36 9.04 11.08
CA ALA A 36 -1.10 10.45 10.80
C ALA A 36 -2.22 11.08 9.96
N VAL A 37 -2.81 10.36 9.00
CA VAL A 37 -3.95 10.84 8.21
C VAL A 37 -5.20 11.01 9.09
N ILE A 38 -5.47 10.08 10.00
CA ILE A 38 -6.58 10.16 10.96
C ILE A 38 -6.40 11.39 11.88
N GLN A 39 -5.20 11.59 12.42
CA GLN A 39 -4.87 12.75 13.26
C GLN A 39 -5.05 14.08 12.53
N LEU A 40 -4.83 14.12 11.21
CA LEU A 40 -5.03 15.30 10.37
C LEU A 40 -6.48 15.51 9.92
N GLY A 41 -7.42 14.69 10.40
CA GLY A 41 -8.84 14.81 10.10
C GLY A 41 -9.24 14.21 8.74
N GLY A 42 -8.53 13.19 8.27
CA GLY A 42 -8.88 12.42 7.09
C GLY A 42 -8.04 12.71 5.85
N ALA A 43 -8.24 11.89 4.82
CA ALA A 43 -7.42 11.89 3.60
C ALA A 43 -7.48 13.23 2.85
N ASP A 44 -8.62 13.92 2.87
CA ASP A 44 -8.83 15.18 2.15
C ASP A 44 -8.10 16.36 2.79
N ARG A 45 -8.00 16.35 4.13
CA ARG A 45 -7.34 17.41 4.91
C ARG A 45 -5.84 17.18 5.07
N ALA A 46 -5.38 15.94 4.98
CA ALA A 46 -3.97 15.61 5.06
C ALA A 46 -3.19 16.18 3.85
N THR A 47 -2.02 16.79 4.11
CA THR A 47 -1.11 17.25 3.04
C THR A 47 0.24 16.52 3.16
N PRO A 48 0.99 16.32 2.06
CA PRO A 48 2.31 15.67 2.14
C PRO A 48 3.28 16.38 3.10
N LYS A 49 3.18 17.71 3.23
CA LYS A 49 4.01 18.50 4.14
C LYS A 49 3.66 18.24 5.61
N THR A 50 2.37 18.23 5.94
CA THR A 50 1.93 17.97 7.31
C THR A 50 2.18 16.51 7.69
N LEU A 51 1.96 15.57 6.78
CA LEU A 51 2.28 14.16 6.99
C LEU A 51 3.77 13.93 7.23
N LYS A 52 4.66 14.60 6.49
CA LYS A 52 6.11 14.51 6.71
C LYS A 52 6.49 14.95 8.12
N ARG A 53 5.86 16.03 8.61
CA ARG A 53 6.11 16.55 9.96
C ARG A 53 5.59 15.60 11.05
N VAL A 54 4.38 15.06 10.87
CA VAL A 54 3.75 14.16 11.86
C VAL A 54 4.47 12.80 11.91
N MET A 55 4.87 12.25 10.76
CA MET A 55 5.58 10.96 10.73
C MET A 55 7.03 11.07 11.20
N GLY A 56 7.70 12.21 10.99
CA GLY A 56 9.04 12.46 11.53
C GLY A 56 10.16 11.58 10.97
N ILE A 57 9.94 10.89 9.84
CA ILE A 57 10.90 9.95 9.24
C ILE A 57 11.80 10.70 8.25
N PRO A 58 13.12 10.82 8.50
CA PRO A 58 14.02 11.62 7.66
C PRO A 58 14.19 11.05 6.24
N GLU A 59 14.14 9.72 6.08
CA GLU A 59 14.23 9.04 4.78
C GLU A 59 12.96 9.19 3.92
N LEU A 60 11.87 9.69 4.50
CA LEU A 60 10.60 9.85 3.80
C LEU A 60 10.52 11.20 3.08
N THR A 61 10.61 11.17 1.76
CA THR A 61 10.49 12.36 0.92
C THR A 61 9.02 12.78 0.73
N LEU A 62 8.81 14.05 0.38
CA LEU A 62 7.48 14.55 0.01
C LEU A 62 6.90 13.82 -1.21
N TYR A 63 7.75 13.31 -2.10
CA TYR A 63 7.33 12.55 -3.28
C TYR A 63 6.71 11.20 -2.88
N HIS A 64 7.32 10.48 -1.94
CA HIS A 64 6.78 9.24 -1.40
C HIS A 64 5.40 9.47 -0.76
N LEU A 65 5.26 10.54 0.03
CA LEU A 65 4.01 10.91 0.67
C LEU A 65 2.94 11.38 -0.33
N LYS A 66 3.32 12.17 -1.34
CA LYS A 66 2.39 12.66 -2.35
C LYS A 66 1.81 11.51 -3.18
N SER A 67 2.67 10.63 -3.70
CA SER A 67 2.24 9.48 -4.50
C SER A 67 1.40 8.49 -3.67
N HIS A 68 1.80 8.24 -2.42
CA HIS A 68 1.06 7.35 -1.53
C HIS A 68 -0.28 7.94 -1.06
N LEU A 69 -0.31 9.23 -0.71
CA LEU A 69 -1.55 9.94 -0.35
C LEU A 69 -2.53 10.00 -1.53
N GLN A 70 -2.03 10.19 -2.76
CA GLN A 70 -2.85 10.14 -3.96
C GLN A 70 -3.49 8.77 -4.14
N LYS A 71 -2.70 7.69 -4.04
CA LYS A 71 -3.24 6.31 -4.08
C LYS A 71 -4.25 6.05 -2.97
N TYR A 72 -3.93 6.50 -1.75
CA TYR A 72 -4.79 6.33 -0.58
C TYR A 72 -6.15 7.03 -0.76
N ARG A 73 -6.18 8.26 -1.30
CA ARG A 73 -7.43 8.99 -1.61
C ARG A 73 -8.30 8.29 -2.65
N ILE A 74 -7.68 7.77 -3.72
CA ILE A 74 -8.40 7.07 -4.79
C ILE A 74 -9.06 5.80 -4.21
N GLY A 75 -8.33 5.02 -3.40
CA GLY A 75 -8.89 3.84 -2.74
C GLY A 75 -10.00 4.16 -1.74
N LYS A 76 -9.81 5.19 -0.89
CA LYS A 76 -10.82 5.64 0.09
C LYS A 76 -12.11 6.14 -0.56
N LYS A 77 -12.03 6.81 -1.71
CA LYS A 77 -13.20 7.33 -2.42
C LYS A 77 -14.09 6.21 -2.98
N GLN A 78 -13.49 5.09 -3.39
CA GLN A 78 -14.24 3.91 -3.85
C GLN A 78 -14.94 3.18 -2.69
N GLU A 79 -14.38 3.21 -1.49
CA GLU A 79 -14.95 2.58 -0.30
C GLU A 79 -16.08 3.44 0.33
N SER A 80 -16.02 4.77 0.18
CA SER A 80 -17.07 5.68 0.67
C SER A 80 -18.36 5.70 -0.16
N GLU A 81 -18.39 5.06 -1.34
CA GLU A 81 -19.61 4.96 -2.17
C GLU A 81 -20.46 3.71 -1.84
N VAL A 82 -20.09 2.94 -0.80
CA VAL A 82 -20.79 1.68 -0.41
C VAL A 82 -21.52 1.74 0.94
N CYS A 83 -21.49 2.85 1.69
CA CYS A 83 -22.36 2.99 2.87
C CYS A 83 -22.56 4.45 3.29
N GLY A 84 -23.80 4.94 3.25
CA GLY A 84 -24.20 6.26 3.73
C GLY A 84 -25.68 6.58 3.48
N ASP A 85 -26.57 5.84 4.15
CA ASP A 85 -27.99 6.17 4.42
C ASP A 85 -27.99 6.79 5.85
N ASP A 86 -28.63 7.90 6.27
CA ASP A 86 -29.87 8.56 5.83
C ASP A 86 -29.97 10.02 6.42
N SER A 87 -30.71 10.91 5.72
CA SER A 87 -31.47 12.13 6.15
C SER A 87 -30.76 13.40 6.74
N VAL A 88 -31.07 14.70 6.46
CA VAL A 88 -32.14 15.45 5.75
C VAL A 88 -31.71 16.90 5.39
N ASP A 89 -32.15 17.35 4.20
CA ASP A 89 -32.56 18.68 3.66
C ASP A 89 -31.82 20.03 3.87
N ILE A 90 -31.60 20.75 2.74
CA ILE A 90 -32.03 22.16 2.47
C ILE A 90 -31.79 22.53 0.97
N TYR A 91 -32.66 23.41 0.46
CA TYR A 91 -33.12 23.75 -0.91
C TYR A 91 -32.16 24.45 -1.92
N GLU A 92 -32.29 23.99 -3.18
CA GLU A 92 -32.53 24.72 -4.47
C GLU A 92 -31.44 25.44 -5.31
N ALA A 93 -31.48 25.07 -6.62
CA ALA A 93 -31.11 25.74 -7.88
C ALA A 93 -29.64 25.80 -8.37
N HIS A 94 -29.36 25.09 -9.47
CA HIS A 94 -28.99 25.66 -10.79
C HIS A 94 -28.80 24.59 -11.89
N TYR A 95 -29.06 25.00 -13.14
CA TYR A 95 -29.28 24.21 -14.36
C TYR A 95 -28.09 23.36 -14.86
N GLY A 96 -28.44 22.17 -15.36
CA GLY A 96 -27.84 21.56 -16.56
C GLY A 96 -26.52 20.84 -16.39
N ASN A 97 -26.57 19.49 -16.40
CA ASN A 97 -25.77 18.62 -17.27
C ASN A 97 -26.17 17.16 -17.01
N GLY A 98 -26.69 16.51 -18.06
CA GLY A 98 -27.15 15.12 -18.00
C GLY A 98 -26.03 14.14 -17.61
N PRO A 99 -26.33 13.09 -16.85
CA PRO A 99 -25.29 12.20 -16.34
C PRO A 99 -24.94 11.12 -17.37
N MET A 100 -23.68 11.09 -17.79
CA MET A 100 -23.09 9.97 -18.55
C MET A 100 -22.90 8.76 -17.62
N ILE A 101 -23.99 8.09 -17.22
CA ILE A 101 -24.00 6.87 -16.37
C ILE A 101 -23.83 5.61 -17.23
N GLY A 102 -22.84 5.58 -18.13
CA GLY A 102 -22.59 4.44 -19.01
C GLY A 102 -21.17 3.85 -18.91
N GLY A 103 -20.17 4.67 -18.59
CA GLY A 103 -18.76 4.26 -18.65
C GLY A 103 -18.22 3.54 -17.43
N HIS A 104 -18.85 3.69 -16.27
CA HIS A 104 -18.32 3.18 -14.99
C HIS A 104 -18.58 1.68 -14.78
N ASN A 105 -19.77 1.18 -15.15
CA ASN A 105 -20.08 -0.26 -15.02
C ASN A 105 -19.19 -1.14 -15.90
N LEU A 106 -18.87 -0.67 -17.11
CA LEU A 106 -18.00 -1.40 -18.04
C LEU A 106 -16.54 -1.48 -17.53
N GLN A 107 -16.04 -0.43 -16.89
CA GLN A 107 -14.71 -0.42 -16.28
C GLN A 107 -14.62 -1.34 -15.05
N ILE A 108 -15.68 -1.41 -14.23
CA ILE A 108 -15.75 -2.31 -13.08
C ILE A 108 -15.75 -3.77 -13.54
N ALA A 109 -16.55 -4.11 -14.56
CA ALA A 109 -16.59 -5.47 -15.11
C ALA A 109 -15.21 -5.91 -15.63
N HIS A 110 -14.55 -5.05 -16.41
CA HIS A 110 -13.20 -5.33 -16.94
C HIS A 110 -12.14 -5.43 -15.82
N ALA A 111 -12.25 -4.60 -14.78
CA ALA A 111 -11.35 -4.69 -13.63
C ALA A 111 -11.52 -6.00 -12.84
N LEU A 112 -12.75 -6.50 -12.70
CA LEU A 112 -13.04 -7.79 -12.05
C LEU A 112 -12.52 -8.98 -12.87
N GLU A 113 -12.65 -8.91 -14.20
CA GLU A 113 -12.14 -9.95 -15.11
C GLU A 113 -10.61 -10.09 -14.98
N LEU A 114 -9.88 -8.98 -15.00
CA LEU A 114 -8.43 -8.97 -14.77
C LEU A 114 -8.08 -9.52 -13.37
N GLN A 115 -8.89 -9.21 -12.36
CA GLN A 115 -8.67 -9.71 -11.01
C GLN A 115 -8.85 -11.23 -10.93
N MET A 116 -9.86 -11.77 -11.62
CA MET A 116 -10.09 -13.21 -11.73
C MET A 116 -8.93 -13.90 -12.46
N GLU A 117 -8.39 -13.30 -13.52
CA GLU A 117 -7.26 -13.86 -14.26
C GLU A 117 -5.98 -13.89 -13.40
N VAL A 118 -5.67 -12.81 -12.68
CA VAL A 118 -4.53 -12.78 -11.75
C VAL A 118 -4.69 -13.85 -10.66
N LYS A 119 -5.90 -14.00 -10.11
CA LYS A 119 -6.17 -15.02 -9.09
C LYS A 119 -6.01 -16.44 -9.66
N SER A 120 -6.57 -16.70 -10.84
CA SER A 120 -6.46 -17.99 -11.54
C SER A 120 -4.99 -18.34 -11.82
N LYS A 121 -4.21 -17.38 -12.33
CA LYS A 121 -2.76 -17.55 -12.58
C LYS A 121 -1.98 -17.83 -11.30
N HIS A 122 -2.36 -17.21 -10.19
CA HIS A 122 -1.75 -17.51 -8.90
C HIS A 122 -2.06 -18.94 -8.44
N GLU A 123 -3.30 -19.40 -8.59
CA GLU A 123 -3.71 -20.77 -8.26
C GLU A 123 -2.95 -21.81 -9.11
N GLU A 124 -2.75 -21.54 -10.40
CA GLU A 124 -1.92 -22.35 -11.29
C GLU A 124 -0.47 -22.46 -10.78
N GLN A 125 0.12 -21.35 -10.33
CA GLN A 125 1.47 -21.37 -9.73
C GLN A 125 1.53 -22.21 -8.45
N ILE A 126 0.49 -22.15 -7.61
CA ILE A 126 0.44 -22.99 -6.40
C ILE A 126 0.39 -24.48 -6.79
N GLU A 127 -0.34 -24.84 -7.83
CA GLU A 127 -0.40 -26.23 -8.31
C GLU A 127 0.95 -26.73 -8.81
N VAL A 128 1.65 -25.92 -9.62
CA VAL A 128 3.01 -26.23 -10.07
C VAL A 128 3.95 -26.46 -8.87
N GLN A 129 3.88 -25.59 -7.86
CA GLN A 129 4.69 -25.73 -6.64
C GLN A 129 4.35 -27.01 -5.87
N ARG A 130 3.06 -27.36 -5.74
CA ARG A 130 2.62 -28.61 -5.09
C ARG A 130 3.14 -29.84 -5.83
N HIS A 131 3.10 -29.84 -7.16
CA HIS A 131 3.58 -30.94 -7.97
C HIS A 131 5.10 -31.13 -7.82
N LEU A 132 5.87 -30.03 -7.83
CA LEU A 132 7.31 -30.09 -7.59
C LEU A 132 7.63 -30.68 -6.21
N GLN A 133 6.89 -30.26 -5.17
CA GLN A 133 7.06 -30.79 -3.82
C GLN A 133 6.83 -32.30 -3.77
N LEU A 134 5.78 -32.80 -4.44
CA LEU A 134 5.49 -34.23 -4.49
C LEU A 134 6.64 -35.03 -5.13
N ARG A 135 7.26 -34.48 -6.19
CA ARG A 135 8.43 -35.10 -6.83
C ARG A 135 9.63 -35.15 -5.90
N ILE A 136 9.91 -34.07 -5.17
CA ILE A 136 10.98 -34.00 -4.17
C ILE A 136 10.75 -35.05 -3.08
N ASP A 137 9.53 -35.13 -2.55
CA ASP A 137 9.18 -36.07 -1.48
C ASP A 137 9.27 -37.52 -1.95
N THR A 138 8.92 -37.79 -3.20
CA THR A 138 9.05 -39.12 -3.81
C THR A 138 10.52 -39.51 -3.93
N GLN A 139 11.37 -38.62 -4.45
CA GLN A 139 12.81 -38.87 -4.53
C GLN A 139 13.44 -39.06 -3.15
N ARG A 140 13.03 -38.26 -2.16
CA ARG A 140 13.46 -38.40 -0.76
C ARG A 140 13.14 -39.78 -0.20
N LYS A 141 11.89 -40.23 -0.36
CA LYS A 141 11.46 -41.57 0.09
C LYS A 141 12.22 -42.69 -0.62
N TYR A 142 12.50 -42.54 -1.90
CA TYR A 142 13.29 -43.52 -2.65
C TYR A 142 14.73 -43.62 -2.13
N LEU A 143 15.39 -42.47 -1.94
CA LEU A 143 16.74 -42.41 -1.36
C LEU A 143 16.76 -43.03 0.05
N ASP A 144 15.79 -42.71 0.90
CA ASP A 144 15.66 -43.30 2.24
C ASP A 144 15.52 -44.83 2.17
N SER A 145 14.78 -45.36 1.18
CA SER A 145 14.65 -46.81 1.00
C SER A 145 15.93 -47.48 0.51
N LEU A 146 16.74 -46.80 -0.31
CA LEU A 146 18.04 -47.32 -0.75
C LEU A 146 19.02 -47.35 0.42
N LEU A 147 19.08 -46.29 1.22
CA LEU A 147 19.93 -46.21 2.41
C LEU A 147 19.59 -47.32 3.41
N LYS A 148 18.30 -47.60 3.64
CA LYS A 148 17.85 -48.68 4.53
C LYS A 148 18.20 -50.08 4.04
N LYS A 149 18.33 -50.30 2.73
CA LYS A 149 18.68 -51.60 2.13
C LYS A 149 20.20 -51.83 2.05
N ALA A 150 21.00 -50.78 2.21
CA ALA A 150 22.46 -50.85 2.17
C ALA A 150 23.10 -51.17 3.53
N HIS A 151 22.29 -51.22 4.60
CA HIS A 151 22.63 -51.70 5.94
C HIS A 151 22.02 -53.07 6.18
#